data_AF-G5LIH4-F1
#
_entry.id   AF-G5LIH4-F1
#
_cell.length_a   1.000
_cell.length_b   1.000
_cell.length_c   1.000
_cell.angle_alpha   90.00
_cell.angle_beta   90.00
_cell.angle_gamma   90.00
#
_symmetry.space_group_name_H-M   'P 1'
#
loop_
_entity.id
_entity.type
_entity.pdbx_description
1 polymer ?
#
loop_
_entity_poly.entity_id
_entity_poly.type
_entity_poly.pdbx_seq_one_letter_code
_entity_poly.pdbx_strand_id
1 'polypeptide(L)' 'MVELYSAGKKLPNTMVPPKGAITLPATPGQVSLRTVNDFGATTPARVCPAS' A
#
# COMPACT_ATOMS: atom_id res chain seq x y z
N MET A 1 8.64 -4.29 -0.15
CA MET A 1 7.25 -4.82 -0.12
C MET A 1 6.32 -3.73 0.34
N VAL A 2 5.09 -3.69 -0.15
CA VAL A 2 4.03 -2.80 0.33
C VAL A 2 2.87 -3.62 0.91
N GLU A 3 2.40 -3.21 2.07
CA GLU A 3 1.14 -3.60 2.67
C GLU A 3 0.14 -2.47 2.42
N LEU A 4 -0.94 -2.75 1.70
CA LEU A 4 -1.90 -1.75 1.24
C LEU A 4 -3.31 -2.09 1.72
N TYR A 5 -4.04 -1.09 2.18
CA TYR A 5 -5.43 -1.17 2.58
C TYR A 5 -6.25 -0.21 1.74
N SER A 6 -7.47 -0.62 1.39
CA SER A 6 -8.43 0.18 0.66
C SER A 6 -9.81 -0.01 1.27
N ALA A 7 -10.47 1.11 1.63
CA ALA A 7 -11.74 1.10 2.37
C ALA A 7 -11.69 0.24 3.65
N GLY A 8 -10.55 0.25 4.36
CA GLY A 8 -10.33 -0.57 5.56
C GLY A 8 -10.02 -2.05 5.30
N LYS A 9 -10.10 -2.53 4.05
CA LYS A 9 -9.78 -3.92 3.68
C LYS A 9 -8.34 -4.05 3.22
N LYS A 10 -7.62 -5.04 3.77
CA LYS A 10 -6.26 -5.38 3.35
C LYS A 10 -6.26 -5.97 1.93
N LEU A 11 -5.40 -5.45 1.07
CA LEU A 11 -5.09 -6.03 -0.24
C LEU A 11 -3.87 -6.97 -0.14
N PRO A 12 -3.66 -7.87 -1.12
CA PRO A 12 -2.46 -8.71 -1.16
C PRO A 12 -1.18 -7.87 -1.12
N ASN A 13 -0.22 -8.32 -0.31
CA ASN A 13 1.10 -7.70 -0.27
C ASN A 13 1.76 -7.81 -1.65
N THR A 14 2.43 -6.75 -2.07
CA THR A 14 3.02 -6.69 -3.41
C THR A 14 4.35 -5.94 -3.43
N MET A 15 5.11 -6.10 -4.51
CA MET A 15 6.31 -5.34 -4.79
C MET A 15 6.02 -4.38 -5.93
N VAL A 16 6.33 -3.10 -5.73
CA VAL A 16 6.31 -2.11 -6.81
C VAL A 16 7.74 -2.05 -7.39
N PRO A 17 7.92 -2.22 -8.71
CA PRO A 17 9.24 -2.14 -9.31
C PRO A 17 9.79 -0.70 -9.28
N PRO A 18 11.12 -0.52 -9.26
CA PRO A 18 11.73 0.81 -9.31
C PRO A 18 11.26 1.60 -10.54
N LYS A 19 10.79 2.84 -10.33
CA LYS A 19 10.26 3.73 -11.38
C LYS A 19 9.07 3.16 -12.17
N GLY A 20 8.46 2.07 -11.72
CA GLY A 20 7.28 1.48 -12.34
C GLY A 20 6.02 1.67 -11.50
N ALA A 21 4.93 1.11 -11.99
CA ALA A 21 3.64 1.13 -11.34
C ALA A 21 2.99 -0.25 -11.40
N ILE A 22 2.04 -0.48 -10.49
CA ILE A 22 1.18 -1.66 -10.47
C ILE A 22 -0.27 -1.21 -10.31
N THR A 23 -1.20 -2.02 -10.82
CA THR A 23 -2.64 -1.81 -10.65
C THR A 23 -3.20 -2.97 -9.85
N LEU A 24 -3.99 -2.66 -8.82
CA LEU A 24 -4.61 -3.66 -7.95
C LEU A 24 -6.13 -3.46 -7.96
N PRO A 25 -6.93 -4.54 -7.99
CA PRO A 25 -8.36 -4.44 -7.77
C PRO A 25 -8.61 -4.01 -6.32
N ALA A 26 -9.39 -2.94 -6.13
CA ALA A 26 -9.64 -2.35 -4.82
C ALA A 26 -11.06 -1.77 -4.73
N THR A 27 -11.62 -1.75 -3.51
CA THR A 27 -12.90 -1.09 -3.23
C THR A 27 -12.68 0.42 -3.13
N PRO A 28 -13.47 1.28 -3.81
CA PRO A 28 -13.32 2.72 -3.68
C PRO A 28 -13.40 3.20 -2.23
N GLY A 29 -12.51 4.10 -1.83
CA GLY A 29 -12.46 4.65 -0.48
C GLY A 29 -11.05 5.09 -0.07
N GLN A 30 -10.89 5.36 1.24
CA GLN A 30 -9.59 5.75 1.80
C GLN A 30 -8.55 4.65 1.56
N VAL A 31 -7.36 5.05 1.14
CA VAL A 31 -6.22 4.17 0.96
C VAL A 31 -5.20 4.42 2.07
N SER A 32 -4.64 3.36 2.64
CA SER A 32 -3.48 3.48 3.51
C SER A 32 -2.44 2.43 3.18
N LEU A 33 -1.16 2.79 3.33
CA LEU A 33 -0.06 1.89 2.99
C LEU A 33 1.07 1.96 4.00
N ARG A 34 1.78 0.83 4.12
CA ARG A 34 3.05 0.68 4.84
C ARG A 34 4.02 -0.08 3.94
N THR A 35 5.31 0.14 4.15
CA THR A 35 6.36 -0.56 3.40
C THR A 35 7.31 -1.26 4.34
N VAL A 36 8.06 -2.22 3.83
CA VAL A 36 9.21 -2.82 4.54
C VAL A 36 10.47 -2.12 4.04
N ASN A 37 11.26 -1.56 4.96
CA ASN A 37 12.53 -0.91 4.66
C ASN A 37 13.70 -1.92 4.58
N ASP A 38 14.90 -1.43 4.27
CA ASP A 38 16.09 -2.27 4.08
C ASP A 38 16.56 -3.00 5.35
N PHE A 39 16.06 -2.60 6.52
CA PHE A 39 16.31 -3.28 7.80
C PHE A 39 15.27 -4.36 8.12
N GLY A 40 14.31 -4.61 7.21
CA GLY A 40 13.20 -5.53 7.44
C GLY A 40 12.09 -4.97 8.35
N ALA A 41 12.11 -3.68 8.67
CA ALA A 41 11.13 -3.05 9.55
C ALA A 41 9.97 -2.40 8.77
N THR A 42 8.78 -2.43 9.34
CA THR A 42 7.58 -1.77 8.79
C THR A 42 7.64 -0.25 9.01
N THR A 43 7.47 0.52 7.94
CA THR A 43 7.44 1.99 7.99
C THR A 43 6.11 2.51 8.57
N PRO A 44 6.07 3.76 9.08
CA PRO A 44 4.82 4.42 9.46
C PRO A 44 3.80 4.43 8.32
N ALA A 45 2.51 4.38 8.68
CA ALA A 45 1.43 4.41 7.70
C ALA A 45 1.37 5.74 6.96
N ARG A 46 1.15 5.68 5.65
CA ARG A 46 0.75 6.83 4.83
C ARG A 46 -0.72 6.66 4.46
N VAL A 47 -1.51 7.71 4.68
CA VAL A 47 -2.95 7.72 4.41
C VAL A 47 -3.23 8.67 3.26
N CYS A 48 -3.98 8.19 2.28
CA CYS A 48 -4.47 8.96 1.14
C CYS A 48 -5.99 9.05 1.27
N PRO A 49 -6.56 10.26 1.40
CA PRO A 49 -8.01 10.42 1.49
C PRO A 49 -8.69 9.97 0.19
N ALA A 50 -9.92 9.48 0.31
CA ALA A 50 -10.79 9.32 -0.86
C ALA A 50 -11.11 10.72 -1.42
N SER A 51 -11.02 10.89 -2.74
CA SER A 51 -11.48 12.10 -3.42
C SER A 51 -13.00 12.12 -3.50
#